data_AF-A0A937R9I2-F1
#
_entry.id   AF-A0A937R9I2-F1
#
_cell.length_a   1.000
_cell.length_b   1.000
_cell.length_c   1.000
_cell.angle_alpha   90.00
_cell.angle_beta   90.00
_cell.angle_gamma   90.00
#
_symmetry.space_group_name_H-M   'P 1'
#
loop_
_entity.id
_entity.type
_entity.pdbx_description
1 polymer ?
#
loop_
_entity_poly.entity_id
_entity_poly.type
_entity_poly.pdbx_seq_one_letter_code
_entity_poly.pdbx_strand_id
1 'polypeptide(L)'
;MADMTPLHLAVELEDLPRLRDLLDAGGDIHDEDDYGFTLLHHAIDVEIDGHTQTGEPLEVSTTAYLLARGADPLRRPEGGRGVTAEHMAFVCGHWLATALFEVWRETHPDRT
;
A
#
# COMPACT_ATOMS: atom_id res chain seq x y z
N MET A 1 10.45 -15.33 12.98
CA MET A 1 10.34 -13.85 12.97
C MET A 1 10.19 -13.52 11.51
N ALA A 2 9.11 -12.83 11.13
CA ALA A 2 8.95 -12.46 9.74
C ALA A 2 10.07 -11.47 9.37
N ASP A 3 10.82 -11.76 8.32
CA ASP A 3 11.89 -10.89 7.85
C ASP A 3 11.24 -9.76 7.03
N MET A 4 10.86 -8.68 7.72
CA MET A 4 10.33 -7.48 7.09
C MET A 4 11.40 -6.86 6.20
N THR A 5 11.11 -6.71 4.91
CA THR A 5 12.05 -6.11 3.95
C THR A 5 12.29 -4.63 4.31
N PRO A 6 13.40 -4.03 3.87
CA PRO A 6 13.65 -2.60 4.10
C PRO A 6 12.53 -1.69 3.55
N LEU A 7 11.85 -2.12 2.48
CA LEU A 7 10.72 -1.38 1.90
C LEU A 7 9.50 -1.45 2.81
N HIS A 8 9.14 -2.65 3.28
CA HIS A 8 8.06 -2.81 4.25
C HIS A 8 8.33 -2.08 5.57
N LEU A 9 9.57 -2.07 6.04
CA LEU A 9 9.94 -1.31 7.24
C LEU A 9 9.78 0.21 7.03
N ALA A 10 10.04 0.72 5.83
CA ALA A 10 9.81 2.13 5.53
C ALA A 10 8.31 2.47 5.46
N VAL A 11 7.48 1.53 5.00
CA VAL A 11 6.01 1.66 5.03
C VAL A 11 5.47 1.63 6.46
N GLU A 12 5.89 0.65 7.26
CA GLU A 12 5.52 0.50 8.69
C GLU A 12 5.81 1.78 9.50
N LEU A 13 6.93 2.43 9.21
CA LEU A 13 7.35 3.65 9.88
C LEU A 13 6.82 4.94 9.23
N GLU A 14 6.01 4.83 8.18
CA GLU A 14 5.52 5.94 7.34
C GLU A 14 6.67 6.89 6.88
N ASP A 15 7.88 6.35 6.71
CA ASP A 15 9.10 7.08 6.36
C ASP A 15 9.20 7.25 4.84
N LEU A 16 8.39 8.18 4.30
CA LEU A 16 8.36 8.50 2.87
C LEU A 16 9.73 8.82 2.26
N PRO A 17 10.63 9.62 2.89
CA PRO A 17 11.97 9.84 2.37
C PRO A 17 12.77 8.54 2.20
N ARG A 18 12.74 7.66 3.20
CA ARG A 18 13.44 6.37 3.12
C ARG A 18 12.81 5.44 2.10
N LEU A 19 11.49 5.35 2.07
CA LEU A 19 10.76 4.55 1.10
C LEU A 19 11.13 4.99 -0.33
N ARG A 20 11.19 6.31 -0.55
CA ARG A 20 11.65 6.88 -1.82
C ARG A 20 13.05 6.45 -2.18
N ASP A 21 14.02 6.63 -1.27
CA ASP A 21 15.42 6.31 -1.55
C ASP A 21 15.59 4.81 -1.89
N LEU A 22 14.86 3.94 -1.22
CA LEU A 22 14.87 2.50 -1.47
C LEU A 22 14.27 2.14 -2.84
N LEU A 23 13.14 2.75 -3.21
CA LEU A 23 12.55 2.55 -4.54
C LEU A 23 13.41 3.17 -5.66
N ASP A 24 14.08 4.30 -5.41
CA ASP A 24 15.03 4.92 -6.34
C ASP A 24 16.30 4.05 -6.51
N ALA A 25 16.66 3.28 -5.49
CA ALA A 25 17.74 2.29 -5.56
C ALA A 25 17.36 0.99 -6.30
N GLY A 26 16.16 0.90 -6.88
CA GLY A 26 15.69 -0.25 -7.63
C GLY A 26 14.92 -1.28 -6.81
N GLY A 27 14.42 -0.89 -5.64
CA GLY A 27 13.47 -1.70 -4.87
C GLY A 27 12.22 -2.05 -5.69
N ASP A 28 11.67 -3.25 -5.46
CA ASP A 28 10.46 -3.68 -6.16
C ASP A 28 9.23 -2.98 -5.57
N ILE A 29 8.47 -2.27 -6.43
CA ILE A 29 7.23 -1.60 -6.03
C ILE A 29 6.12 -2.60 -5.65
N HIS A 30 6.27 -3.87 -6.02
CA HIS A 30 5.38 -4.96 -5.68
C HIS A 30 6.03 -5.98 -4.73
N ASP A 31 7.11 -5.60 -4.03
CA ASP A 31 7.71 -6.41 -2.98
C ASP A 31 6.63 -6.89 -2.00
N GLU A 32 6.70 -8.17 -1.65
CA GLU A 32 5.76 -8.84 -0.76
C GLU A 32 6.46 -9.25 0.53
N ASP A 33 5.81 -9.02 1.67
CA ASP A 33 6.28 -9.52 2.96
C ASP A 33 5.96 -11.01 3.15
N ASP A 34 6.35 -11.58 4.29
CA ASP A 34 6.11 -12.98 4.62
C ASP A 34 4.61 -13.37 4.75
N TYR A 35 3.71 -12.38 4.80
CA TYR A 35 2.27 -12.59 4.79
C TYR A 35 1.66 -12.47 3.37
N GLY A 36 2.49 -12.15 2.37
CA GLY A 36 2.07 -11.89 1.00
C GLY A 36 1.42 -10.52 0.83
N PHE A 37 1.70 -9.57 1.71
CA PHE A 37 1.26 -8.19 1.52
C PHE A 37 2.25 -7.46 0.64
N THR A 38 1.77 -6.89 -0.46
CA THR A 38 2.57 -5.91 -1.20
C THR A 38 2.76 -4.63 -0.38
N LEU A 39 3.70 -3.77 -0.76
CA LEU A 39 3.83 -2.43 -0.15
C LEU A 39 2.51 -1.66 -0.05
N LEU A 40 1.64 -1.79 -1.07
CA LEU A 40 0.35 -1.11 -1.09
C LEU A 40 -0.67 -1.74 -0.13
N HIS A 41 -0.64 -3.06 0.12
CA HIS A 41 -1.46 -3.67 1.18
C HIS A 41 -1.02 -3.19 2.56
N HIS A 42 0.29 -3.17 2.79
CA HIS A 42 0.88 -2.76 4.06
C HIS A 42 0.56 -1.27 4.33
N ALA A 43 0.64 -0.39 3.33
CA ALA A 43 0.25 1.02 3.50
C ALA A 43 -1.19 1.19 3.99
N ILE A 44 -2.14 0.42 3.43
CA ILE A 44 -3.55 0.43 3.87
C ILE A 44 -3.68 -0.03 5.32
N ASP A 45 -2.94 -1.06 5.72
CA ASP A 45 -2.95 -1.59 7.08
C ASP A 45 -2.43 -0.56 8.09
N VAL A 46 -1.26 0.02 7.82
CA VAL A 46 -0.59 1.00 8.69
C VAL A 46 -1.41 2.30 8.83
N GLU A 47 -1.96 2.82 7.73
CA GLU A 47 -2.77 4.04 7.75
C GLU A 47 -4.05 3.84 8.61
N ILE A 48 -4.68 2.66 8.55
CA ILE A 48 -5.85 2.30 9.39
C ILE A 48 -5.46 2.10 10.84
N ASP A 49 -4.36 1.40 11.10
CA ASP A 49 -3.87 1.16 12.44
C ASP A 49 -3.49 2.48 13.13
N GLY A 50 -2.78 3.36 12.43
CA GLY A 50 -2.46 4.71 12.89
C GLY A 50 -3.71 5.51 13.23
N HIS A 51 -4.70 5.54 12.33
CA HIS A 51 -6.01 6.17 12.59
C HIS A 51 -6.70 5.59 13.82
N THR A 52 -6.75 4.26 13.95
CA THR A 52 -7.44 3.56 15.04
C THR A 52 -6.76 3.79 16.39
N GLN A 53 -5.43 3.80 16.41
CA GLN A 53 -4.64 3.93 17.63
C GLN A 53 -4.60 5.38 18.15
N THR A 54 -4.53 6.35 17.25
CA THR A 54 -4.36 7.77 17.61
C THR A 54 -5.67 8.54 17.66
N GLY A 55 -6.67 8.14 16.86
CA GLY A 55 -7.89 8.89 16.63
C GLY A 55 -7.73 10.10 15.70
N GLU A 56 -6.53 10.34 15.17
CA GLU A 56 -6.28 11.37 14.15
C GLU A 56 -6.96 11.01 12.83
N PRO A 57 -7.22 11.98 11.93
CA PRO A 57 -7.83 11.70 10.63
C PRO A 57 -7.05 10.66 9.82
N LEU A 58 -7.78 9.83 9.08
CA LEU A 58 -7.20 8.83 8.18
C LEU A 58 -6.43 9.51 7.03
N GLU A 59 -5.16 9.17 6.87
CA GLU A 59 -4.28 9.69 5.81
C GLU A 59 -4.08 8.69 4.67
N VAL A 60 -3.45 9.13 3.57
CA VAL A 60 -3.10 8.30 2.40
C VAL A 60 -1.73 8.67 1.83
N SER A 61 -0.86 9.25 2.64
CA SER A 61 0.42 9.79 2.18
C SER A 61 1.30 8.71 1.54
N THR A 62 1.34 7.53 2.17
CA THR A 62 2.10 6.37 1.68
C THR A 62 1.37 5.70 0.51
N THR A 63 0.05 5.50 0.64
CA THR A 63 -0.80 4.98 -0.45
C THR A 63 -0.67 5.79 -1.74
N ALA A 64 -0.80 7.12 -1.67
CA ALA A 64 -0.69 8.01 -2.81
C ALA A 64 0.71 7.99 -3.44
N TYR A 65 1.75 7.94 -2.61
CA TYR A 65 3.13 7.85 -3.09
C TYR A 65 3.39 6.55 -3.87
N LEU A 66 2.95 5.41 -3.34
CA LEU A 66 3.11 4.11 -4.01
C LEU A 66 2.35 4.06 -5.34
N LEU A 67 1.11 4.57 -5.40
CA LEU A 67 0.36 4.70 -6.66
C LEU A 67 1.11 5.57 -7.68
N ALA A 68 1.66 6.72 -7.25
CA ALA A 68 2.44 7.60 -8.11
C ALA A 68 3.73 6.94 -8.64
N ARG A 69 4.26 5.94 -7.93
CA ARG A 69 5.41 5.11 -8.35
C ARG A 69 5.00 3.92 -9.23
N GLY A 70 3.71 3.76 -9.54
CA GLY A 70 3.20 2.70 -10.40
C GLY A 70 2.77 1.43 -9.67
N ALA A 71 2.56 1.49 -8.35
CA ALA A 71 1.90 0.40 -7.64
C ALA A 71 0.50 0.16 -8.23
N ASP A 72 0.12 -1.11 -8.35
CA ASP A 72 -1.13 -1.53 -8.96
C ASP A 72 -2.07 -2.02 -7.86
N PRO A 73 -3.17 -1.29 -7.58
CA PRO A 73 -4.12 -1.66 -6.53
C PRO A 73 -4.95 -2.90 -6.86
N LEU A 74 -4.97 -3.33 -8.13
CA LEU A 74 -5.69 -4.52 -8.61
C LEU A 74 -4.79 -5.76 -8.68
N ARG A 75 -3.49 -5.59 -8.43
CA ARG A 75 -2.55 -6.72 -8.38
C ARG A 75 -2.96 -7.67 -7.25
N ARG A 76 -3.08 -8.95 -7.60
CA ARG A 76 -3.16 -10.02 -6.62
C ARG A 76 -1.74 -10.39 -6.18
N PRO A 77 -1.47 -10.40 -4.86
CA PRO A 77 -0.18 -10.89 -4.38
C PRO A 77 -0.02 -12.37 -4.74
N GLU A 78 1.23 -12.78 -4.92
CA GLU A 78 1.59 -14.19 -5.10
C GLU A 78 1.43 -14.96 -3.79
N GLY A 79 1.73 -14.32 -2.65
CA GLY A 79 1.50 -14.82 -1.30
C GLY A 79 0.14 -14.47 -0.69
N GLY A 80 -0.12 -15.01 0.50
CA GLY A 80 -1.28 -14.62 1.33
C GLY A 80 -2.65 -15.12 0.83
N ARG A 81 -3.72 -14.34 1.09
CA ARG A 81 -5.11 -14.69 0.71
C ARG A 81 -5.45 -14.33 -0.75
N GLY A 82 -4.52 -13.80 -1.54
CA GLY A 82 -4.75 -13.40 -2.94
C GLY A 82 -5.80 -12.28 -3.11
N VAL A 83 -6.03 -11.51 -2.06
CA VAL A 83 -6.88 -10.30 -2.07
C VAL A 83 -6.10 -9.13 -2.64
N THR A 84 -6.76 -8.19 -3.30
CA THR A 84 -6.12 -6.99 -3.85
C THR A 84 -6.08 -5.87 -2.80
N ALA A 85 -5.20 -4.89 -2.99
CA ALA A 85 -5.14 -3.72 -2.10
C ALA A 85 -6.44 -2.90 -2.18
N GLU A 86 -7.05 -2.82 -3.37
CA GLU A 86 -8.39 -2.21 -3.55
C GLU A 86 -9.45 -2.90 -2.68
N HIS A 87 -9.49 -4.24 -2.71
CA HIS A 87 -10.45 -4.98 -1.91
C HIS A 87 -10.22 -4.79 -0.41
N MET A 88 -8.96 -4.79 0.03
CA MET A 88 -8.60 -4.56 1.43
C MET A 88 -9.03 -3.17 1.90
N ALA A 89 -8.73 -2.11 1.13
CA ALA A 89 -9.13 -0.74 1.46
C ALA A 89 -10.66 -0.62 1.59
N PHE A 90 -11.41 -1.23 0.67
CA PHE A 90 -12.86 -1.22 0.72
C PHE A 90 -13.42 -1.94 1.96
N VAL A 91 -12.95 -3.16 2.24
CA VAL A 91 -13.46 -3.98 3.36
C VAL A 91 -13.10 -3.37 4.72
N CYS A 92 -11.90 -2.81 4.84
CA CYS A 92 -11.46 -2.17 6.08
C CYS A 92 -12.00 -0.74 6.26
N GLY A 93 -12.79 -0.22 5.31
CA GLY A 93 -13.41 1.10 5.40
C GLY A 93 -12.46 2.26 5.18
N HIS A 94 -11.34 2.03 4.49
CA HIS A 94 -10.36 3.06 4.14
C HIS A 94 -10.87 3.92 2.98
N TRP A 95 -11.84 4.79 3.28
CA TRP A 95 -12.59 5.53 2.28
C TRP A 95 -11.70 6.42 1.38
N LEU A 96 -10.62 7.00 1.93
CA LEU A 96 -9.73 7.89 1.18
C LEU A 96 -8.89 7.10 0.15
N ALA A 97 -8.33 5.95 0.54
CA ALA A 97 -7.64 5.06 -0.38
C ALA A 97 -8.59 4.47 -1.43
N THR A 98 -9.82 4.12 -1.02
CA THR A 98 -10.87 3.66 -1.94
C THR A 98 -11.13 4.70 -3.04
N ALA A 99 -11.31 5.97 -2.66
CA ALA A 99 -11.48 7.06 -3.62
C ALA A 99 -10.25 7.24 -4.55
N LEU A 100 -9.03 7.10 -4.01
CA LEU A 100 -7.81 7.15 -4.83
C LEU A 100 -7.76 6.01 -5.86
N PHE A 101 -8.15 4.80 -5.47
CA PHE A 101 -8.15 3.65 -6.38
C PHE A 101 -9.22 3.77 -7.47
N GLU A 102 -10.40 4.33 -7.16
CA GLU A 102 -11.42 4.65 -8.15
C GLU A 102 -10.88 5.61 -9.23
N VAL A 103 -10.24 6.71 -8.82
CA VAL A 103 -9.61 7.66 -9.75
C VAL A 103 -8.47 7.00 -10.53
N TRP A 104 -7.65 6.17 -9.87
CA TRP A 104 -6.57 5.44 -10.52
C TRP A 104 -7.11 4.54 -11.65
N ARG A 105 -8.23 3.85 -11.44
CA ARG A 105 -8.87 3.00 -12.46
C ARG A 105 -9.35 3.77 -13.67
N GLU A 106 -9.94 4.95 -13.46
CA GLU A 106 -10.38 5.83 -14.55
C GLU A 106 -9.20 6.24 -15.44
N THR A 107 -8.01 6.38 -14.85
CA THR A 107 -6.78 6.70 -15.58
C THR A 107 -6.05 5.48 -16.18
N HIS A 108 -6.46 4.25 -15.85
CA HIS A 108 -5.87 2.99 -16.33
C HIS A 108 -6.93 2.00 -16.85
N PRO A 109 -7.71 2.36 -17.89
CA PRO A 109 -8.86 1.57 -18.35
C PRO A 109 -8.50 0.18 -18.88
N ASP A 110 -7.26 -0.04 -19.32
CA ASP A 110 -6.80 -1.34 -19.83
C ASP A 110 -6.45 -2.34 -18.71
N ARG A 111 -6.52 -1.92 -17.44
CA ARG A 111 -6.19 -2.75 -16.25
C ARG A 111 -7.40 -3.21 -15.44
N THR A 112 -8.62 -2.82 -15.84
CA THR A 112 -9.88 -3.14 -15.14
C THR A 112 -10.63 -4.32 -15.74
#